data_AF-A0A7V9NKF4-F1
#
_entry.id   AF-A0A7V9NKF4-F1
#
_cell.length_a   1.000
_cell.length_b   1.000
_cell.length_c   1.000
_cell.angle_alpha   90.00
_cell.angle_beta   90.00
_cell.angle_gamma   90.00
#
_symmetry.space_group_name_H-M   'P 1'
#
loop_
_entity.id
_entity.type
_entity.pdbx_description
1 polymer ?
#
loop_
_entity_poly.entity_id
_entity_poly.type
_entity_poly.pdbx_seq_one_letter_code
_entity_poly.pdbx_strand_id
1 'polypeptide(L)'
;EIYSGPYIHAAPDLQVGMHEGYRVSWQTTLGGAPEGLVYPNMKKWSGDHGGYDFSTTAGVLITNRRLERPDPSIMDIAPTVLKYFNVPIPAEIDGTPAF
;
A
#
# COMPACT_ATOMS: atom_id res chain seq x y z
N GLU A 1 -7.18 9.03 -13.60
CA GLU A 1 -6.09 9.52 -12.73
C GLU A 1 -6.01 8.69 -11.45
N ILE A 2 -4.84 8.11 -11.15
CA ILE A 2 -4.60 7.22 -9.99
C ILE A 2 -4.03 8.00 -8.80
N TYR A 3 -3.13 8.94 -9.06
CA TYR A 3 -2.49 9.77 -8.05
C TYR A 3 -3.15 11.15 -7.98
N SER A 4 -3.11 11.78 -6.81
CA SER A 4 -3.58 13.14 -6.57
C SER A 4 -2.76 13.81 -5.47
N GLY A 5 -2.95 15.12 -5.29
CA GLY A 5 -2.32 15.88 -4.22
C GLY A 5 -1.03 16.62 -4.64
N PRO A 6 -0.38 17.32 -3.69
CA PRO A 6 0.68 18.29 -3.96
C PRO A 6 1.97 17.66 -4.53
N TYR A 7 2.18 16.36 -4.32
CA TYR A 7 3.37 15.63 -4.76
C TYR A 7 3.18 14.89 -6.09
N ILE A 8 2.10 15.17 -6.83
CA ILE A 8 1.82 14.53 -8.12
C ILE A 8 2.98 14.67 -9.13
N HIS A 9 3.75 15.75 -9.03
CA HIS A 9 4.93 16.01 -9.85
C HIS A 9 6.09 15.00 -9.61
N ALA A 10 6.06 14.26 -8.50
CA ALA A 10 7.00 13.20 -8.18
C ALA A 10 6.43 11.79 -8.44
N ALA A 11 5.18 11.70 -8.92
CA ALA A 11 4.58 10.42 -9.28
C ALA A 11 5.26 9.85 -10.53
N PRO A 12 5.36 8.52 -10.66
CA PRO A 12 5.91 7.89 -11.85
C PRO A 12 4.95 8.02 -13.04
N ASP A 13 5.50 8.15 -14.25
CA ASP A 13 4.71 8.08 -15.49
C ASP A 13 4.11 6.67 -15.70
N LEU A 14 4.79 5.64 -15.18
CA LEU A 14 4.37 4.25 -15.25
C LEU A 14 4.76 3.51 -13.97
N GLN A 15 3.78 2.83 -13.36
CA GLN A 15 4.02 1.85 -12.31
C GLN A 15 3.72 0.45 -12.86
N VAL A 16 4.70 -0.45 -12.79
CA VAL A 16 4.54 -1.86 -13.19
C VAL A 16 4.30 -2.70 -11.94
N GLY A 17 3.23 -3.49 -11.95
CA GLY A 17 2.95 -4.49 -10.93
C GLY A 17 3.32 -5.90 -11.40
N MET A 18 3.65 -6.78 -10.46
CA MET A 18 3.86 -8.20 -10.71
C MET A 18 2.56 -8.98 -10.52
N HIS A 19 2.35 -10.03 -11.31
CA HIS A 19 1.27 -10.98 -11.07
C HIS A 19 1.60 -11.87 -9.86
N GLU A 20 0.59 -12.41 -9.19
CA GLU A 20 0.75 -13.42 -8.14
C GLU A 20 1.72 -14.53 -8.59
N GLY A 21 2.65 -14.88 -7.71
CA GLY A 21 3.73 -15.86 -7.96
C GLY A 21 5.03 -15.27 -8.53
N TYR A 22 5.01 -14.02 -9.01
CA TYR A 22 6.19 -13.33 -9.53
C TYR A 22 6.56 -12.16 -8.64
N ARG A 23 7.85 -11.79 -8.57
CA ARG A 23 8.32 -10.61 -7.84
C ARG A 23 9.52 -9.99 -8.55
N VAL A 24 9.85 -8.76 -8.20
CA VAL A 24 11.14 -8.17 -8.57
C VAL A 24 12.28 -9.00 -7.99
N SER A 25 13.31 -9.25 -8.80
CA SER A 25 14.47 -10.03 -8.38
C SER A 25 15.30 -9.27 -7.35
N TRP A 26 16.02 -9.98 -6.48
CA TRP A 26 16.90 -9.37 -5.49
C TRP A 26 17.99 -8.52 -6.15
N GLN A 27 18.56 -9.01 -7.24
CA GLN A 27 19.58 -8.32 -8.01
C GLN A 27 19.02 -7.02 -8.58
N THR A 28 17.80 -7.03 -9.12
CA THR A 28 17.14 -5.83 -9.65
C THR A 28 16.83 -4.81 -8.56
N THR A 29 16.40 -5.24 -7.37
CA THR A 29 16.19 -4.31 -6.24
C THR A 29 17.47 -3.59 -5.80
N LEU A 30 18.63 -4.15 -6.09
CA LEU A 30 19.95 -3.55 -5.81
C LEU A 30 20.52 -2.76 -7.01
N GLY A 31 19.72 -2.56 -8.08
CA GLY A 31 20.13 -1.87 -9.30
C GLY A 31 20.84 -2.75 -10.34
N GLY A 32 20.87 -4.06 -10.14
CA GLY A 32 21.46 -5.02 -11.08
C GLY A 32 20.52 -5.45 -12.21
N ALA A 33 21.11 -5.95 -13.30
CA ALA A 33 20.39 -6.55 -14.43
C ALA A 33 20.87 -8.01 -14.63
N PRO A 34 20.30 -8.98 -13.90
CA PRO A 34 20.73 -10.38 -14.01
C PRO A 34 20.39 -10.98 -15.38
N GLU A 35 21.11 -12.03 -15.77
CA GLU A 35 20.81 -12.79 -16.98
C GLU A 35 19.48 -13.57 -16.83
N GLY A 36 18.70 -13.60 -17.90
CA GLY A 36 17.39 -14.26 -17.93
C GLY A 36 16.26 -13.37 -17.41
N LEU A 37 15.02 -13.81 -17.66
CA LEU A 37 13.81 -13.04 -17.31
C LEU A 37 13.21 -13.46 -15.97
N VAL A 38 13.24 -14.76 -15.66
CA VAL A 38 12.62 -15.36 -14.47
C VAL A 38 13.48 -16.52 -13.98
N TYR A 39 13.64 -16.64 -12.66
CA TYR A 39 14.28 -17.79 -12.03
C TYR A 39 13.57 -18.16 -10.72
N PRO A 40 13.61 -19.45 -10.29
CA PRO A 40 12.96 -19.87 -9.06
C PRO A 40 13.66 -19.29 -7.82
N ASN A 41 12.91 -18.60 -6.96
CA ASN A 41 13.43 -18.14 -5.67
C ASN A 41 13.27 -19.22 -4.60
N MET A 42 14.30 -20.06 -4.46
CA MET A 42 14.36 -21.15 -3.46
C MET A 42 14.84 -20.70 -2.08
N LYS A 43 14.95 -19.39 -1.83
CA LYS A 43 15.36 -18.84 -0.52
C LYS A 43 14.20 -18.91 0.47
N LYS A 44 14.52 -18.90 1.77
CA LYS A 44 13.53 -18.79 2.85
C LYS A 44 12.70 -17.50 2.75
N TRP A 45 13.32 -16.41 2.26
CA TRP A 45 12.61 -15.19 1.93
C TRP A 45 12.16 -15.23 0.47
N SER A 46 11.00 -15.84 0.24
CA SER A 46 10.40 -15.99 -1.09
C SER A 46 9.16 -15.11 -1.31
N GLY A 47 8.55 -14.59 -0.24
CA GLY A 47 7.37 -13.71 -0.32
C GLY A 47 7.72 -12.22 -0.49
N ASP A 48 6.84 -11.48 -1.16
CA ASP A 48 6.90 -10.03 -1.36
C ASP A 48 5.49 -9.43 -1.38
N HIS A 49 5.39 -8.12 -1.19
CA HIS A 49 4.17 -7.33 -1.30
C HIS A 49 4.41 -5.94 -1.93
N GLY A 50 5.67 -5.50 -2.09
CA GLY A 50 6.01 -4.11 -2.43
C GLY A 50 5.90 -3.72 -3.92
N GLY A 51 5.34 -4.57 -4.77
CA GLY A 51 5.28 -4.36 -6.22
C GLY A 51 4.08 -5.03 -6.87
N TYR A 52 2.94 -5.03 -6.18
CA TYR A 52 1.70 -5.66 -6.62
C TYR A 52 0.56 -4.66 -6.57
N ASP A 53 -0.57 -5.05 -7.18
CA ASP A 53 -1.83 -4.34 -6.99
C ASP A 53 -2.24 -4.38 -5.50
N PHE A 54 -2.67 -3.24 -4.96
CA PHE A 54 -3.10 -3.17 -3.56
C PHE A 54 -4.31 -4.07 -3.28
N SER A 55 -5.15 -4.34 -4.30
CA SER A 55 -6.32 -5.22 -4.19
C SER A 55 -5.94 -6.68 -3.97
N THR A 56 -4.75 -7.12 -4.40
CA THR A 56 -4.24 -8.48 -4.17
C THR A 56 -3.45 -8.63 -2.88
N THR A 57 -3.17 -7.51 -2.20
CA THR A 57 -2.39 -7.45 -0.95
C THR A 57 -3.16 -6.75 0.18
N ALA A 58 -4.49 -6.76 0.12
CA ALA A 58 -5.36 -6.08 1.07
C ALA A 58 -5.13 -6.57 2.52
N GLY A 59 -5.02 -5.62 3.44
CA GLY A 59 -4.95 -5.88 4.87
C GLY A 59 -6.31 -6.26 5.47
N VAL A 60 -6.30 -6.63 6.76
CA VAL A 60 -7.53 -6.94 7.52
C VAL A 60 -7.67 -5.95 8.67
N LEU A 61 -8.83 -5.28 8.74
CA LEU A 61 -9.23 -4.49 9.90
C LEU A 61 -10.08 -5.34 10.84
N ILE A 62 -9.62 -5.53 12.08
CA ILE A 62 -10.36 -6.23 13.13
C ILE A 62 -10.74 -5.19 14.19
N THR A 63 -12.04 -5.10 14.49
CA THR A 63 -12.58 -4.12 15.44
C THR A 63 -13.77 -4.70 16.20
N ASN A 64 -13.96 -4.25 17.45
CA ASN A 64 -15.14 -4.53 18.25
C ASN A 64 -16.23 -3.44 18.13
N ARG A 65 -16.01 -2.44 17.26
CA ARG A 65 -16.95 -1.35 16.99
C ARG A 65 -17.47 -1.46 15.57
N ARG A 66 -18.74 -1.07 15.38
CA ARG A 66 -19.36 -1.04 14.05
C ARG A 66 -18.83 0.15 13.26
N LEU A 67 -18.33 -0.10 12.06
CA LEU A 67 -17.90 0.94 11.13
C LEU A 67 -19.10 1.78 10.65
N GLU A 68 -18.88 3.08 10.46
CA GLU A 68 -19.88 3.98 9.86
C GLU A 68 -20.08 3.71 8.36
N ARG A 69 -19.04 3.19 7.68
CA ARG A 69 -19.02 2.93 6.24
C ARG A 69 -18.54 1.51 5.92
N PRO A 70 -18.98 0.90 4.80
CA PRO A 70 -18.69 -0.51 4.48
C PRO A 70 -17.27 -0.79 3.97
N ASP A 71 -16.52 0.23 3.54
CA ASP A 71 -15.21 0.07 2.90
C ASP A 71 -14.15 0.98 3.57
N PRO A 72 -13.63 0.60 4.75
CA PRO A 72 -12.66 1.40 5.49
C PRO A 72 -11.30 1.39 4.79
N SER A 73 -10.61 2.53 4.84
CA SER A 73 -9.22 2.66 4.36
C SER A 73 -8.25 2.67 5.53
N ILE A 74 -7.02 2.20 5.32
CA ILE A 74 -5.92 2.40 6.29
C ILE A 74 -5.71 3.89 6.63
N MET A 75 -6.02 4.78 5.68
CA MET A 75 -5.94 6.23 5.87
C MET A 75 -6.92 6.75 6.92
N ASP A 76 -7.98 6.02 7.23
CA ASP A 76 -8.97 6.39 8.25
C ASP A 76 -8.44 6.24 9.69
N ILE A 77 -7.36 5.49 9.90
CA ILE A 77 -6.82 5.21 11.24
C ILE A 77 -6.38 6.52 11.91
N ALA A 78 -5.61 7.36 11.21
CA ALA A 78 -5.11 8.62 11.76
C ALA A 78 -6.24 9.57 12.21
N PRO A 79 -7.22 9.96 11.38
CA PRO A 79 -8.30 10.85 11.79
C PRO A 79 -9.21 10.21 12.85
N THR A 80 -9.38 8.88 12.84
CA THR A 80 -10.10 8.17 13.91
C THR A 80 -9.42 8.34 15.27
N VAL A 81 -8.08 8.14 15.32
CA VAL A 81 -7.30 8.31 16.54
C VAL A 81 -7.37 9.76 17.03
N LEU A 82 -7.16 10.74 16.14
CA LEU A 82 -7.23 12.16 16.49
C LEU A 82 -8.60 12.55 17.06
N LYS A 83 -9.70 12.07 16.45
CA LYS A 83 -11.07 12.26 16.97
C LYS A 83 -11.21 11.72 18.39
N TYR A 84 -10.71 10.52 18.70
CA TYR A 84 -10.81 9.95 20.05
C TYR A 84 -10.01 10.71 21.11
N PHE A 85 -8.87 11.28 20.72
CA PHE A 85 -8.07 12.11 21.62
C PHE A 85 -8.52 13.58 21.65
N ASN A 86 -9.59 13.92 20.93
CA ASN A 86 -10.13 15.27 20.84
C ASN A 86 -9.10 16.30 20.32
N VAL A 87 -8.25 15.85 19.39
CA VAL A 87 -7.22 16.64 18.70
C VAL A 87 -7.77 17.07 17.33
N PRO A 88 -7.57 18.33 16.90
CA PRO A 88 -7.98 18.77 15.57
C PRO A 88 -7.38 17.90 14.48
N ILE A 89 -8.21 17.49 13.51
CA ILE A 89 -7.78 16.72 12.34
C ILE A 89 -7.24 17.72 11.31
N PRO A 90 -5.96 17.62 10.90
CA PRO A 90 -5.41 18.45 9.83
C PRO A 90 -6.18 18.28 8.52
N ALA A 91 -6.31 19.35 7.75
CA ALA A 91 -7.07 19.36 6.50
C ALA A 91 -6.39 18.55 5.37
N GLU A 92 -5.10 18.26 5.54
CA GLU A 92 -4.26 17.49 4.62
C GLU A 92 -4.43 15.98 4.75
N ILE A 93 -5.20 15.50 5.74
CA ILE A 93 -5.51 14.08 5.90
C ILE A 93 -6.66 13.70 4.96
N ASP A 94 -6.40 12.77 4.04
CA ASP A 94 -7.41 12.27 3.08
C ASP A 94 -8.45 11.34 3.72
N GLY A 95 -8.08 10.63 4.78
CA GLY A 95 -8.96 9.71 5.48
C GLY A 95 -10.03 10.41 6.32
N THR A 96 -11.03 9.64 6.75
CA THR A 96 -12.09 10.13 7.64
C THR A 96 -12.21 9.23 8.86
N PRO A 97 -12.72 9.71 10.01
CA PRO A 97 -12.97 8.84 11.16
C PRO A 97 -13.85 7.64 10.77
N ALA A 98 -13.47 6.43 11.21
CA ALA A 98 -14.12 5.18 10.82
C ALA A 98 -15.34 4.80 11.67
N PHE A 99 -15.52 5.46 12.82
CA PHE A 99 -16.51 5.20 13.86
C PHE A 99 -17.08 6.50 14.45
#